data_AF-S2IWT7-F1
#
_entry.id   AF-S2IWT7-F1
#
_cell.length_a   1.000
_cell.length_b   1.000
_cell.length_c   1.000
_cell.angle_alpha   90.00
_cell.angle_beta   90.00
_cell.angle_gamma   90.00
#
_symmetry.space_group_name_H-M   'P 1'
#
loop_
_entity.id
_entity.type
_entity.pdbx_description
1 polymer ?
#
loop_
_entity_poly.entity_id
_entity_poly.type
_entity_poly.pdbx_seq_one_letter_code
_entity_poly.pdbx_strand_id
1 'polypeptide(L)'
;MSSNSVLTYLLSLIGIIPINQHQLQLQLKQQQQRQLQQAKLEQQQQPSDKEEKCQLLASSAFVVQEDQDEQVDLQDWLSRLSKMALCQILSTTIADYPQVADNIYSRHYEKNYRKKKRITPNIEIEKLKSIQSQSRSIAHELDNQRPSEQFGRADETANALQQMVRSLHIHSDQSFLTLFGLIIIAQESLSAPSEVRQHIFYHAKFGRTLILEISSVLKNFNYNHTGSDQYWNSLMKTCWLTDLQEICSRLARYDITWEYRKEYSEVAVMAERYYRPHH
;
A
#
# COMPACT_ATOMS: atom_id res chain seq x y z
N MET A 1 29.83 -0.29 -21.01
CA MET A 1 28.93 -0.58 -19.87
C MET A 1 28.65 0.72 -19.13
N SER A 2 27.39 1.05 -18.81
CA SER A 2 27.07 2.33 -18.14
C SER A 2 27.67 2.36 -16.73
N SER A 3 28.26 3.50 -16.31
CA SER A 3 28.86 3.73 -14.97
C SER A 3 27.93 3.39 -13.78
N ASN A 4 26.63 3.18 -14.05
CA ASN A 4 25.60 2.77 -13.10
C ASN A 4 25.67 1.29 -12.66
N SER A 5 26.21 0.38 -13.48
CA SER A 5 26.27 -1.05 -13.12
C SER A 5 27.36 -1.35 -12.09
N VAL A 6 28.49 -0.64 -12.22
CA VAL A 6 29.69 -0.80 -11.37
C VAL A 6 29.43 -0.36 -9.93
N LEU A 7 28.76 0.79 -9.75
CA LEU A 7 28.43 1.34 -8.44
C LEU A 7 27.44 0.45 -7.65
N THR A 8 26.53 -0.21 -8.36
CA THR A 8 25.52 -1.10 -7.76
C THR A 8 26.16 -2.40 -7.26
N TYR A 9 27.19 -2.89 -7.96
CA TYR A 9 27.91 -4.11 -7.60
C TYR A 9 28.81 -3.89 -6.38
N LEU A 10 29.52 -2.76 -6.33
CA LEU A 10 30.35 -2.35 -5.19
C LEU A 10 29.59 -2.27 -3.86
N LEU A 11 28.35 -1.78 -3.89
CA LEU A 11 27.50 -1.68 -2.70
C LEU A 11 26.98 -3.04 -2.20
N SER A 12 26.91 -4.06 -3.07
CA SER A 12 26.56 -5.44 -2.67
C SER A 12 27.72 -6.20 -2.02
N LEU A 13 28.97 -6.00 -2.48
CA LEU A 13 30.18 -6.69 -1.96
C LEU A 13 30.53 -6.27 -0.53
N ILE A 14 30.23 -5.02 -0.15
CA ILE A 14 30.48 -4.51 1.20
C ILE A 14 29.41 -4.99 2.21
N GLY A 15 28.30 -5.58 1.72
CA GLY A 15 27.22 -6.12 2.55
C GLY A 15 26.13 -5.10 2.93
N ILE A 16 26.05 -3.97 2.20
CA ILE A 16 25.08 -2.90 2.47
C ILE A 16 23.74 -3.19 1.74
N ILE A 17 23.78 -3.92 0.63
CA ILE A 17 22.61 -4.46 -0.08
C ILE A 17 22.56 -5.99 0.13
N PRO A 18 21.48 -6.56 0.72
CA PRO A 18 21.32 -8.01 0.71
C PRO A 18 21.11 -8.47 -0.73
N ILE A 19 21.91 -9.45 -1.16
CA ILE A 19 21.69 -10.16 -2.43
C ILE A 19 20.28 -10.74 -2.35
N ASN A 20 19.38 -10.21 -3.17
CA ASN A 20 18.01 -10.69 -3.23
C ASN A 20 18.09 -12.15 -3.72
N GLN A 21 17.76 -13.12 -2.86
CA GLN A 21 17.83 -14.56 -3.20
C GLN A 21 17.10 -14.88 -4.52
N HIS A 22 16.08 -14.09 -4.85
CA HIS A 22 15.35 -14.19 -6.11
C HIS A 22 16.20 -13.82 -7.34
N GLN A 23 17.06 -12.81 -7.23
CA GLN A 23 17.95 -12.39 -8.32
C GLN A 23 19.08 -13.41 -8.53
N LEU A 24 19.60 -13.97 -7.44
CA LEU A 24 20.57 -15.07 -7.49
C LEU A 24 19.96 -16.34 -8.11
N GLN A 25 18.71 -16.69 -7.76
CA GLN A 25 17.99 -17.79 -8.38
C GLN A 25 17.72 -17.56 -9.87
N LEU A 26 17.35 -16.33 -10.28
CA LEU A 26 17.17 -15.99 -11.69
C LEU A 26 18.47 -16.13 -12.49
N GLN A 27 19.59 -15.72 -11.90
CA GLN A 27 20.91 -15.81 -12.52
C GLN A 27 21.38 -17.27 -12.64
N LEU A 28 21.18 -18.09 -11.59
CA LEU A 28 21.42 -19.54 -11.62
C LEU A 28 20.56 -20.24 -12.69
N LYS A 29 19.28 -19.87 -12.81
CA LYS A 29 18.37 -20.45 -13.79
C LYS A 29 18.78 -20.11 -15.23
N GLN A 30 19.25 -18.88 -15.47
CA GLN A 30 19.81 -18.48 -16.77
C GLN A 30 21.13 -19.20 -17.10
N GLN A 31 21.97 -19.46 -16.10
CA GLN A 31 23.22 -20.18 -16.30
C GLN A 31 22.97 -21.66 -16.64
N GLN A 32 22.00 -22.29 -15.97
CA GLN A 32 21.56 -23.66 -16.26
C GLN A 32 20.98 -23.79 -17.68
N GLN A 33 20.21 -22.80 -18.14
CA GLN A 33 19.68 -22.80 -19.52
C GLN A 33 20.78 -22.68 -20.58
N ARG A 34 21.84 -21.90 -20.33
CA ARG A 34 22.98 -21.82 -21.25
C ARG A 34 23.76 -23.14 -21.34
N GLN A 35 23.97 -23.83 -20.22
CA GLN A 35 24.59 -25.16 -20.21
C GLN A 35 23.75 -26.20 -20.97
N LEU A 36 22.42 -26.17 -20.80
CA LEU A 36 21.51 -27.03 -21.56
C LEU A 36 21.53 -26.75 -23.08
N GLN A 37 21.71 -25.50 -23.49
CA GLN A 37 21.85 -25.16 -24.91
C GLN A 37 23.20 -25.62 -25.48
N GLN A 38 24.29 -25.48 -24.74
CA GLN A 38 25.61 -25.99 -25.16
C GLN A 38 25.62 -27.51 -25.28
N ALA A 39 25.06 -28.23 -24.30
CA ALA A 39 24.95 -29.69 -24.37
C ALA A 39 24.09 -30.17 -25.56
N LYS A 40 23.06 -29.41 -25.95
CA LYS A 40 22.25 -29.70 -27.16
C LYS A 40 23.01 -29.45 -28.46
N LEU A 41 23.87 -28.44 -28.50
CA LEU A 41 24.72 -28.15 -29.66
C LEU A 41 25.79 -29.23 -29.83
N GLU A 42 26.37 -29.71 -28.72
CA GLU A 42 27.35 -30.82 -28.73
C GLU A 42 26.71 -32.15 -29.17
N GLN A 43 25.46 -32.42 -28.82
CA GLN A 43 24.73 -33.61 -29.30
C GLN A 43 24.33 -33.54 -30.79
N GLN A 44 24.30 -32.35 -31.39
CA GLN A 44 24.06 -32.19 -32.84
C GLN A 44 25.33 -32.27 -33.69
N GLN A 45 26.52 -32.29 -33.06
CA GLN A 45 27.81 -32.47 -33.73
C GLN A 45 28.35 -33.89 -33.55
N GLN A 46 27.48 -34.90 -33.70
CA GLN A 46 27.96 -36.25 -33.98
C GLN A 46 28.34 -36.32 -35.46
N PRO A 47 29.62 -36.57 -35.80
CA PRO A 47 30.06 -36.60 -37.19
C PRO A 47 29.49 -37.86 -37.86
N SER A 48 28.67 -37.65 -38.89
CA SER A 48 28.41 -38.66 -39.90
C SER A 48 29.73 -38.95 -40.59
N ASP A 49 30.28 -40.13 -40.34
CA ASP A 49 31.33 -40.75 -41.14
C ASP A 49 31.02 -40.59 -42.62
N LYS A 50 31.84 -39.80 -43.32
CA LYS A 50 32.41 -40.12 -44.63
C LYS A 50 33.33 -39.00 -45.13
N GLU A 51 34.47 -39.47 -45.62
CA GLU A 51 35.32 -38.86 -46.65
C GLU A 51 36.46 -37.93 -46.21
N GLU A 52 37.58 -38.61 -45.95
CA GLU A 52 38.95 -38.21 -46.17
C GLU A 52 39.24 -37.50 -47.53
N LYS A 53 40.34 -36.72 -47.48
CA LYS A 53 41.26 -36.26 -48.55
C LYS A 53 40.88 -35.01 -49.36
N CYS A 54 41.56 -33.90 -49.07
CA CYS A 54 42.74 -33.48 -49.84
C CYS A 54 43.29 -32.10 -49.40
N GLN A 55 44.63 -32.00 -49.47
CA GLN A 55 45.42 -30.79 -49.76
C GLN A 55 45.74 -29.80 -48.63
N LEU A 56 46.77 -30.22 -47.89
CA LEU A 56 48.02 -29.48 -47.66
C LEU A 56 48.38 -28.41 -48.72
N LEU A 57 48.94 -27.31 -48.19
CA LEU A 57 49.74 -26.22 -48.80
C LEU A 57 48.98 -25.03 -49.41
N ALA A 58 48.83 -23.96 -48.63
CA ALA A 58 49.28 -22.62 -49.03
C ALA A 58 49.25 -21.63 -47.84
N SER A 59 50.32 -20.84 -47.77
CA SER A 59 50.35 -19.49 -47.18
C SER A 59 50.58 -19.36 -45.68
N SER A 60 51.87 -19.47 -45.35
CA SER A 60 52.56 -18.56 -44.44
C SER A 60 52.12 -17.11 -44.69
N ALA A 61 51.22 -16.60 -43.87
CA ALA A 61 51.02 -15.17 -43.66
C ALA A 61 51.29 -14.90 -42.18
N PHE A 62 52.40 -14.20 -41.93
CA PHE A 62 52.75 -13.60 -40.67
C PHE A 62 51.65 -12.60 -40.30
N VAL A 63 50.65 -13.05 -39.54
CA VAL A 63 49.67 -12.16 -38.90
C VAL A 63 50.31 -11.73 -37.59
N VAL A 64 50.70 -10.46 -37.53
CA VAL A 64 50.94 -9.76 -36.28
C VAL A 64 49.63 -9.84 -35.51
N GLN A 65 49.56 -10.71 -34.49
CA GLN A 65 48.55 -10.61 -33.45
C GLN A 65 48.82 -9.29 -32.73
N GLU A 66 48.07 -8.25 -33.09
CA GLU A 66 47.85 -7.14 -32.19
C GLU A 66 47.29 -7.75 -30.90
N ASP A 67 48.05 -7.63 -29.81
CA ASP A 67 47.61 -7.99 -28.47
C ASP A 67 46.23 -7.36 -28.27
N GLN A 68 45.20 -8.20 -28.25
CA GLN A 68 43.88 -7.78 -27.81
C GLN A 68 44.08 -7.37 -26.35
N ASP A 69 44.11 -6.06 -26.10
CA ASP A 69 44.03 -5.49 -24.77
C ASP A 69 42.94 -6.24 -24.01
N GLU A 70 43.34 -7.16 -23.12
CA GLU A 70 42.43 -7.87 -22.24
C GLU A 70 41.72 -6.79 -21.43
N GLN A 71 40.50 -6.46 -21.85
CA GLN A 71 39.65 -5.56 -21.12
C GLN A 71 39.26 -6.28 -19.82
N VAL A 72 40.13 -6.14 -18.81
CA VAL A 72 39.95 -6.70 -17.49
C VAL A 72 38.56 -6.28 -17.05
N ASP A 73 37.69 -7.27 -16.82
CA ASP A 73 36.33 -6.99 -16.38
C ASP A 73 36.44 -6.28 -15.03
N LEU A 74 36.12 -4.99 -15.04
CA LEU A 74 36.18 -4.12 -13.87
C LEU A 74 35.41 -4.74 -12.70
N GLN A 75 34.36 -5.51 -13.01
CA GLN A 75 33.58 -6.23 -12.02
C GLN A 75 34.36 -7.35 -11.32
N ASP A 76 35.13 -8.14 -12.08
CA ASP A 76 35.98 -9.20 -11.53
C ASP A 76 37.09 -8.58 -10.67
N TRP A 77 37.71 -7.51 -11.16
CA TRP A 77 38.74 -6.78 -10.41
C TRP A 77 38.21 -6.23 -9.09
N LEU A 78 37.06 -5.54 -9.11
CA LEU A 78 36.43 -4.99 -7.89
C LEU A 78 36.01 -6.08 -6.89
N SER A 79 35.63 -7.26 -7.37
CA SER A 79 35.23 -8.39 -6.51
C SER A 79 36.39 -9.01 -5.74
N ARG A 80 37.63 -8.86 -6.24
CA ARG A 80 38.86 -9.36 -5.60
C ARG A 80 39.40 -8.41 -4.52
N LEU A 81 38.89 -7.19 -4.41
CA LEU A 81 39.32 -6.22 -3.41
C LEU A 81 38.72 -6.48 -2.03
N SER A 82 39.50 -6.18 -0.98
CA SER A 82 39.00 -6.23 0.39
C SER A 82 37.97 -5.12 0.65
N LYS A 83 37.03 -5.35 1.57
CA LYS A 83 36.04 -4.34 1.96
C LYS A 83 36.67 -3.02 2.41
N MET A 84 37.83 -3.09 3.05
CA MET A 84 38.56 -1.89 3.48
C MET A 84 39.08 -1.08 2.28
N ALA A 85 39.69 -1.75 1.30
CA ALA A 85 40.14 -1.10 0.07
C ALA A 85 38.96 -0.48 -0.71
N LEU A 86 37.82 -1.17 -0.76
CA LEU A 86 36.61 -0.64 -1.37
C LEU A 86 36.08 0.59 -0.62
N CYS A 87 36.07 0.59 0.71
CA CYS A 87 35.68 1.75 1.52
C CYS A 87 36.63 2.94 1.30
N GLN A 88 37.93 2.70 1.19
CA GLN A 88 38.93 3.75 0.93
C GLN A 88 38.73 4.36 -0.45
N ILE A 89 38.62 3.53 -1.49
CA ILE A 89 38.33 3.98 -2.87
C ILE A 89 37.03 4.79 -2.88
N LEU A 90 35.99 4.33 -2.19
CA LEU A 90 34.72 5.04 -2.12
C LEU A 90 34.86 6.38 -1.40
N SER A 91 35.61 6.42 -0.28
CA SER A 91 35.79 7.63 0.52
C SER A 91 36.57 8.70 -0.24
N THR A 92 37.65 8.31 -0.93
CA THR A 92 38.41 9.23 -1.79
C THR A 92 37.59 9.71 -2.97
N THR A 93 36.85 8.80 -3.63
CA THR A 93 35.95 9.17 -4.74
C THR A 93 34.87 10.16 -4.30
N ILE A 94 34.32 10.02 -3.08
CA ILE A 94 33.35 10.97 -2.53
C ILE A 94 33.99 12.32 -2.21
N ALA A 95 35.23 12.33 -1.70
CA ALA A 95 35.96 13.56 -1.42
C ALA A 95 36.24 14.35 -2.72
N ASP A 96 36.63 13.65 -3.78
CA ASP A 96 36.93 14.27 -5.08
C ASP A 96 35.67 14.61 -5.89
N TYR A 97 34.58 13.84 -5.71
CA TYR A 97 33.32 14.00 -6.41
C TYR A 97 32.10 13.91 -5.46
N PRO A 98 31.74 15.01 -4.77
CA PRO A 98 30.67 15.02 -3.78
C PRO A 98 29.30 14.56 -4.32
N GLN A 99 29.00 14.81 -5.61
CA GLN A 99 27.76 14.34 -6.24
C GLN A 99 27.59 12.81 -6.24
N VAL A 100 28.68 12.04 -6.07
CA VAL A 100 28.62 10.59 -5.92
C VAL A 100 27.96 10.22 -4.58
N ALA A 101 28.22 10.98 -3.52
CA ALA A 101 27.56 10.79 -2.24
C ALA A 101 26.05 11.02 -2.33
N ASP A 102 25.59 12.05 -3.03
CA ASP A 102 24.17 12.33 -3.25
C ASP A 102 23.48 11.20 -4.02
N ASN A 103 24.15 10.65 -5.02
CA ASN A 103 23.65 9.52 -5.80
C ASN A 103 23.58 8.23 -4.97
N ILE A 104 24.56 7.98 -4.11
CA ILE A 104 24.56 6.86 -3.17
C ILE A 104 23.44 7.03 -2.14
N TYR A 105 23.28 8.24 -1.60
CA TYR A 105 22.22 8.57 -0.65
C TYR A 105 20.83 8.37 -1.28
N SER A 106 20.59 8.92 -2.47
CA SER A 106 19.30 8.79 -3.17
C SER A 106 18.99 7.34 -3.55
N ARG A 107 19.97 6.57 -4.03
CA ARG A 107 19.73 5.17 -4.43
C ARG A 107 19.62 4.22 -3.25
N HIS A 108 20.46 4.40 -2.23
CA HIS A 108 20.60 3.43 -1.15
C HIS A 108 19.78 3.84 0.09
N TYR A 109 19.79 5.11 0.48
CA TYR A 109 19.08 5.57 1.66
C TYR A 109 17.62 5.92 1.33
N GLU A 110 17.35 6.69 0.28
CA GLU A 110 15.96 7.08 -0.03
C GLU A 110 15.08 5.88 -0.41
N LYS A 111 15.59 4.96 -1.23
CA LYS A 111 14.85 3.76 -1.66
C LYS A 111 14.60 2.77 -0.51
N ASN A 112 15.51 2.68 0.47
CA ASN A 112 15.37 1.81 1.62
C ASN A 112 14.59 2.47 2.78
N TYR A 113 14.67 3.79 2.95
CA TYR A 113 13.83 4.52 3.91
C TYR A 113 12.38 4.64 3.44
N ARG A 114 12.12 4.83 2.13
CA ARG A 114 10.76 4.74 1.58
C ARG A 114 10.17 3.34 1.72
N LYS A 115 10.99 2.28 1.65
CA LYS A 115 10.57 0.88 1.91
C LYS A 115 10.51 0.51 3.40
N LYS A 116 11.24 1.22 4.28
CA LYS A 116 11.23 1.06 5.75
C LYS A 116 10.30 2.02 6.49
N LYS A 117 9.53 2.86 5.80
CA LYS A 117 8.16 3.19 6.25
C LYS A 117 7.31 1.92 6.12
N ARG A 118 7.67 0.90 6.92
CA ARG A 118 6.70 -0.09 7.36
C ARG A 118 5.61 0.74 7.99
N ILE A 119 4.49 0.82 7.29
CA ILE A 119 3.20 1.13 7.87
C ILE A 119 3.11 0.16 9.05
N THR A 120 3.46 0.60 10.26
CA THR A 120 2.80 0.06 11.43
C THR A 120 1.32 0.19 11.09
N PRO A 121 0.55 -0.92 11.04
CA PRO A 121 -0.88 -0.82 10.80
C PRO A 121 -1.36 0.20 11.81
N ASN A 122 -1.83 1.35 11.32
CA ASN A 122 -2.33 2.37 12.23
C ASN A 122 -3.49 1.67 12.94
N ILE A 123 -3.33 1.47 14.25
CA ILE A 123 -4.25 0.70 15.09
C ILE A 123 -5.67 1.25 14.91
N GLU A 124 -5.79 2.54 14.60
CA GLU A 124 -7.05 3.23 14.32
C GLU A 124 -7.66 2.84 12.97
N ILE A 125 -6.85 2.62 11.92
CA ILE A 125 -7.35 2.11 10.63
C ILE A 125 -7.86 0.69 10.79
N GLU A 126 -7.13 -0.17 11.48
CA GLU A 126 -7.58 -1.54 11.71
C GLU A 126 -8.85 -1.57 12.57
N LYS A 127 -8.98 -0.65 13.54
CA LYS A 127 -10.24 -0.42 14.26
C LYS A 127 -11.36 0.03 13.31
N LEU A 128 -11.14 1.00 12.42
CA LEU A 128 -12.17 1.43 11.45
C LEU A 128 -12.57 0.31 10.49
N LYS A 129 -11.62 -0.50 10.02
CA LYS A 129 -11.92 -1.70 9.20
C LYS A 129 -12.70 -2.74 9.97
N SER A 130 -12.38 -2.95 11.25
CA SER A 130 -13.13 -3.84 12.13
C SER A 130 -14.57 -3.34 12.31
N ILE A 131 -14.74 -2.03 12.55
CA ILE A 131 -16.05 -1.38 12.61
C ILE A 131 -16.79 -1.60 11.29
N GLN A 132 -16.17 -1.34 10.14
CA GLN A 132 -16.79 -1.55 8.83
C GLN A 132 -17.23 -3.00 8.61
N SER A 133 -16.34 -3.96 8.91
CA SER A 133 -16.62 -5.39 8.76
C SER A 133 -17.80 -5.82 9.64
N GLN A 134 -17.80 -5.37 10.89
CA GLN A 134 -18.87 -5.68 11.85
C GLN A 134 -20.19 -5.00 11.47
N SER A 135 -20.18 -3.72 11.09
CA SER A 135 -21.40 -3.02 10.68
C SER A 135 -21.98 -3.63 9.41
N ARG A 136 -21.14 -4.04 8.46
CA ARG A 136 -21.56 -4.78 7.26
C ARG A 136 -22.20 -6.11 7.63
N SER A 137 -21.54 -6.90 8.49
CA SER A 137 -22.06 -8.19 8.91
C SER A 137 -23.43 -8.08 9.56
N ILE A 138 -23.69 -7.01 10.31
CA ILE A 138 -24.99 -6.76 10.94
C ILE A 138 -26.01 -6.28 9.89
N ALA A 139 -25.69 -5.21 9.15
CA ALA A 139 -26.60 -4.58 8.20
C ALA A 139 -27.02 -5.51 7.05
N HIS A 140 -26.14 -6.43 6.66
CA HIS A 140 -26.33 -7.38 5.56
C HIS A 140 -26.58 -8.82 6.01
N GLU A 141 -26.84 -9.05 7.32
CA GLU A 141 -27.12 -10.40 7.85
C GLU A 141 -28.31 -11.07 7.13
N LEU A 142 -29.29 -10.25 6.74
CA LEU A 142 -30.57 -10.72 6.19
C LEU A 142 -30.62 -10.69 4.65
N ASP A 143 -29.53 -10.36 3.95
CA ASP A 143 -29.49 -10.19 2.48
C ASP A 143 -29.97 -11.43 1.72
N ASN A 144 -29.68 -12.62 2.26
CA ASN A 144 -30.01 -13.90 1.63
C ASN A 144 -31.36 -14.49 2.08
N GLN A 145 -32.12 -13.77 2.90
CA GLN A 145 -33.40 -14.22 3.42
C GLN A 145 -34.58 -13.71 2.60
N ARG A 146 -35.75 -14.32 2.76
CA ARG A 146 -36.97 -13.84 2.08
C ARG A 146 -37.43 -12.51 2.68
N PRO A 147 -38.07 -11.61 1.91
CA PRO A 147 -38.53 -10.32 2.43
C PRO A 147 -39.39 -10.41 3.72
N SER A 148 -40.22 -11.45 3.86
CA SER A 148 -41.00 -11.69 5.08
C SER A 148 -40.14 -12.00 6.31
N GLU A 149 -39.04 -12.74 6.12
CA GLU A 149 -38.08 -13.07 7.19
C GLU A 149 -37.22 -11.84 7.52
N GLN A 150 -36.79 -11.11 6.48
CA GLN A 150 -36.10 -9.83 6.63
C GLN A 150 -36.91 -8.87 7.48
N PHE A 151 -38.21 -8.71 7.19
CA PHE A 151 -39.10 -7.86 7.96
C PHE A 151 -39.26 -8.35 9.41
N GLY A 152 -39.43 -9.67 9.61
CA GLY A 152 -39.59 -10.26 10.94
C GLY A 152 -38.36 -10.12 11.84
N ARG A 153 -37.15 -10.01 11.27
CA ARG A 153 -35.88 -9.93 12.00
C ARG A 153 -35.21 -8.55 11.94
N ALA A 154 -35.76 -7.59 11.21
CA ALA A 154 -35.13 -6.29 11.03
C ALA A 154 -34.95 -5.50 12.35
N ASP A 155 -35.79 -5.77 13.35
CA ASP A 155 -35.63 -5.21 14.69
C ASP A 155 -34.36 -5.69 15.39
N GLU A 156 -33.97 -6.96 15.20
CA GLU A 156 -32.71 -7.51 15.72
C GLU A 156 -31.51 -6.77 15.12
N THR A 157 -31.54 -6.59 13.80
CA THR A 157 -30.51 -5.82 13.06
C THR A 157 -30.42 -4.38 13.55
N ALA A 158 -31.56 -3.70 13.71
CA ALA A 158 -31.59 -2.32 14.20
C ALA A 158 -31.04 -2.20 15.63
N ASN A 159 -31.41 -3.13 16.53
CA ASN A 159 -30.91 -3.17 17.89
C ASN A 159 -29.40 -3.45 17.95
N ALA A 160 -28.90 -4.37 17.13
CA ALA A 160 -27.47 -4.66 17.03
C ALA A 160 -26.66 -3.44 16.53
N LEU A 161 -27.17 -2.72 15.52
CA LEU A 161 -26.56 -1.47 15.05
C LEU A 161 -26.56 -0.38 16.14
N GLN A 162 -27.66 -0.25 16.89
CA GLN A 162 -27.72 0.69 18.03
C GLN A 162 -26.72 0.33 19.13
N GLN A 163 -26.59 -0.95 19.48
CA GLN A 163 -25.59 -1.42 20.44
C GLN A 163 -24.16 -1.13 19.95
N MET A 164 -23.91 -1.31 18.65
CA MET A 164 -22.63 -0.99 18.04
C MET A 164 -22.31 0.52 18.15
N VAL A 165 -23.28 1.40 17.84
CA VAL A 165 -23.12 2.85 18.03
C VAL A 165 -22.80 3.19 19.48
N ARG A 166 -23.51 2.60 20.44
CA ARG A 166 -23.26 2.82 21.89
C ARG A 166 -21.90 2.30 22.36
N SER A 167 -21.35 1.29 21.68
CA SER A 167 -20.02 0.75 21.99
C SER A 167 -18.87 1.66 21.53
N LEU A 168 -19.14 2.57 20.59
CA LEU A 168 -18.18 3.60 20.21
C LEU A 168 -18.05 4.60 21.37
N HIS A 169 -16.83 4.81 21.85
CA HIS A 169 -16.57 5.68 22.98
C HIS A 169 -16.66 7.15 22.56
N ILE A 170 -17.88 7.71 22.62
CA ILE A 170 -18.23 9.09 22.22
C ILE A 170 -17.50 10.17 23.05
N HIS A 171 -16.99 9.81 24.24
CA HIS A 171 -16.25 10.69 25.15
C HIS A 171 -14.74 10.37 25.27
N SER A 172 -14.20 9.57 24.35
CA SER A 172 -12.76 9.29 24.33
C SER A 172 -11.98 10.39 23.61
N ASP A 173 -10.66 10.44 23.86
CA ASP A 173 -9.72 11.30 23.11
C ASP A 173 -9.67 10.98 21.60
N GLN A 174 -10.37 9.94 21.14
CA GLN A 174 -10.40 9.47 19.75
C GLN A 174 -11.59 10.04 18.97
N SER A 175 -11.85 11.36 19.03
CA SER A 175 -13.00 12.00 18.37
C SER A 175 -13.06 11.70 16.86
N PHE A 176 -11.90 11.63 16.18
CA PHE A 176 -11.82 11.24 14.77
C PHE A 176 -12.29 9.80 14.53
N LEU A 177 -11.74 8.84 15.27
CA LEU A 177 -12.10 7.43 15.14
C LEU A 177 -13.60 7.23 15.33
N THR A 178 -14.18 7.87 16.35
CA THR A 178 -15.61 7.78 16.63
C THR A 178 -16.43 8.41 15.50
N LEU A 179 -16.07 9.61 15.03
CA LEU A 179 -16.80 10.27 13.93
C LEU A 179 -16.81 9.42 12.66
N PHE A 180 -15.64 8.92 12.23
CA PHE A 180 -15.54 8.06 11.05
C PHE A 180 -16.23 6.71 11.26
N GLY A 181 -16.18 6.16 12.48
CA GLY A 181 -16.92 4.95 12.82
C GLY A 181 -18.44 5.13 12.66
N LEU A 182 -18.99 6.26 13.12
CA LEU A 182 -20.41 6.59 12.95
C LEU A 182 -20.78 6.77 11.47
N ILE A 183 -19.93 7.44 10.69
CA ILE A 183 -20.11 7.60 9.24
C ILE A 183 -20.16 6.24 8.54
N ILE A 184 -19.22 5.34 8.87
CA ILE A 184 -19.17 3.98 8.30
C ILE A 184 -20.43 3.19 8.65
N ILE A 185 -20.85 3.21 9.93
CA ILE A 185 -22.08 2.53 10.36
C ILE A 185 -23.28 3.07 9.58
N ALA A 186 -23.38 4.39 9.40
CA ALA A 186 -24.44 5.01 8.63
C ALA A 186 -24.42 4.56 7.16
N GLN A 187 -23.24 4.51 6.53
CA GLN A 187 -23.08 4.08 5.13
C GLN A 187 -23.48 2.63 4.91
N GLU A 188 -23.02 1.70 5.75
CA GLU A 188 -23.37 0.29 5.63
C GLU A 188 -24.87 0.09 5.92
N SER A 189 -25.43 0.79 6.92
CA SER A 189 -26.88 0.74 7.21
C SER A 189 -27.74 1.30 6.08
N LEU A 190 -27.28 2.35 5.40
CA LEU A 190 -27.92 2.93 4.22
C LEU A 190 -27.79 2.06 2.97
N SER A 191 -26.89 1.09 2.98
CA SER A 191 -26.63 0.14 1.88
C SER A 191 -27.36 -1.19 2.07
N ALA A 192 -27.92 -1.45 3.25
CA ALA A 192 -28.76 -2.62 3.55
C ALA A 192 -29.96 -2.74 2.59
N PRO A 193 -30.57 -3.94 2.45
CA PRO A 193 -31.77 -4.17 1.63
C PRO A 193 -32.90 -3.21 1.96
N SER A 194 -33.77 -2.91 0.99
CA SER A 194 -34.83 -1.90 1.11
C SER A 194 -35.72 -2.08 2.34
N GLU A 195 -36.12 -3.31 2.62
CA GLU A 195 -37.03 -3.71 3.69
C GLU A 195 -36.38 -3.49 5.06
N VAL A 196 -35.14 -3.99 5.21
CA VAL A 196 -34.33 -3.85 6.42
C VAL A 196 -34.02 -2.38 6.67
N ARG A 197 -33.60 -1.66 5.63
CA ARG A 197 -33.30 -0.23 5.66
C ARG A 197 -34.52 0.59 6.07
N GLN A 198 -35.68 0.30 5.49
CA GLN A 198 -36.93 0.95 5.88
C GLN A 198 -37.20 0.71 7.35
N HIS A 199 -37.07 -0.51 7.86
CA HIS A 199 -37.27 -0.78 9.28
C HIS A 199 -36.28 -0.02 10.18
N ILE A 200 -34.99 -0.08 9.87
CA ILE A 200 -33.92 0.58 10.63
C ILE A 200 -34.18 2.08 10.78
N PHE A 201 -34.50 2.77 9.68
CA PHE A 201 -34.64 4.22 9.71
C PHE A 201 -36.05 4.71 10.02
N TYR A 202 -37.09 4.00 9.56
CA TYR A 202 -38.48 4.43 9.73
C TYR A 202 -39.05 4.03 11.09
N HIS A 203 -38.90 2.75 11.46
CA HIS A 203 -39.48 2.21 12.70
C HIS A 203 -38.54 2.40 13.87
N ALA A 204 -37.28 1.98 13.76
CA ALA A 204 -36.31 2.06 14.85
C ALA A 204 -35.67 3.45 15.02
N LYS A 205 -36.01 4.43 14.17
CA LYS A 205 -35.52 5.81 14.20
C LYS A 205 -33.99 5.93 14.28
N PHE A 206 -33.27 4.96 13.73
CA PHE A 206 -31.82 4.86 13.87
C PHE A 206 -31.07 6.07 13.29
N GLY A 207 -31.63 6.69 12.25
CA GLY A 207 -31.05 7.87 11.61
C GLY A 207 -30.92 9.05 12.57
N ARG A 208 -31.92 9.27 13.42
CA ARG A 208 -31.87 10.30 14.47
C ARG A 208 -30.79 9.99 15.50
N THR A 209 -30.72 8.73 15.96
CA THR A 209 -29.69 8.29 16.91
C THR A 209 -28.29 8.61 16.36
N LEU A 210 -28.01 8.25 15.11
CA LEU A 210 -26.72 8.56 14.48
C LEU A 210 -26.43 10.06 14.44
N ILE A 211 -27.40 10.89 14.06
CA ILE A 211 -27.22 12.35 13.99
C ILE A 211 -26.95 12.96 15.37
N LEU A 212 -27.64 12.50 16.40
CA LEU A 212 -27.41 12.98 17.76
C LEU A 212 -26.01 12.62 18.25
N GLU A 213 -25.55 11.40 17.97
CA GLU A 213 -24.19 10.99 18.35
C GLU A 213 -23.12 11.74 17.54
N ILE A 214 -23.31 11.90 16.23
CA ILE A 214 -22.40 12.70 15.40
C ILE A 214 -22.36 14.14 15.90
N SER A 215 -23.51 14.75 16.23
CA SER A 215 -23.58 16.09 16.80
C SER A 215 -22.85 16.18 18.13
N SER A 216 -23.02 15.17 19.00
CA SER A 216 -22.34 15.09 20.30
C SER A 216 -20.82 15.04 20.15
N VAL A 217 -20.32 14.19 19.23
CA VAL A 217 -18.89 14.08 18.90
C VAL A 217 -18.35 15.40 18.32
N LEU A 218 -19.09 16.03 17.40
CA LEU A 218 -18.67 17.30 16.79
C LEU A 218 -18.66 18.45 17.80
N LYS A 219 -19.59 18.51 18.77
CA LYS A 219 -19.59 19.54 19.81
C LYS A 219 -18.40 19.44 20.76
N ASN A 220 -17.96 18.21 21.04
CA ASN A 220 -16.86 17.91 21.96
C ASN A 220 -15.58 17.49 21.20
N PHE A 221 -15.45 17.92 19.94
CA PHE A 221 -14.42 17.41 19.06
C PHE A 221 -13.03 17.84 19.50
N ASN A 222 -12.20 16.86 19.90
CA ASN A 222 -10.84 17.13 20.34
C ASN A 222 -9.86 17.00 19.17
N TYR A 223 -9.28 18.13 18.76
CA TYR A 223 -8.27 18.18 17.68
C TYR A 223 -6.84 17.87 18.17
N ASN A 224 -6.62 17.72 19.49
CA ASN A 224 -5.30 17.56 20.09
C ASN A 224 -4.71 16.15 19.92
N HIS A 225 -4.78 15.58 18.73
CA HIS A 225 -3.97 14.41 18.37
C HIS A 225 -2.54 14.88 18.08
N THR A 226 -1.75 15.07 19.15
CA THR A 226 -0.33 15.48 19.11
C THR A 226 0.62 14.42 18.53
N GLY A 227 0.11 13.31 18.01
CA GLY A 227 0.89 12.24 17.39
C GLY A 227 0.85 12.31 15.87
N SER A 228 1.88 12.91 15.26
CA SER A 228 2.42 12.71 13.90
C SER A 228 1.60 12.02 12.78
N ASP A 229 0.28 12.19 12.66
CA ASP A 229 -0.50 11.46 11.66
C ASP A 229 -0.65 12.26 10.38
N GLN A 230 0.41 12.22 9.57
CA GLN A 230 0.33 12.50 8.13
C GLN A 230 -0.84 11.76 7.46
N TYR A 231 -1.28 10.64 8.04
CA TYR A 231 -2.41 9.86 7.59
C TYR A 231 -3.76 10.55 7.83
N TRP A 232 -4.05 11.04 9.04
CA TRP A 232 -5.27 11.82 9.29
C TRP A 232 -5.28 13.09 8.47
N ASN A 233 -4.13 13.73 8.24
CA ASN A 233 -4.04 14.84 7.30
C ASN A 233 -4.35 14.43 5.86
N SER A 234 -4.00 13.21 5.43
CA SER A 234 -4.40 12.66 4.12
C SER A 234 -5.88 12.30 4.08
N LEU A 235 -6.46 11.86 5.18
CA LEU A 235 -7.89 11.54 5.29
C LEU A 235 -8.73 12.82 5.43
N MET A 236 -8.24 13.87 6.10
CA MET A 236 -8.86 15.19 6.13
C MET A 236 -8.87 15.84 4.75
N LYS A 237 -7.90 15.49 3.90
CA LYS A 237 -7.91 15.86 2.47
C LYS A 237 -8.92 15.07 1.63
N THR A 238 -9.51 13.99 2.15
CA THR A 238 -10.58 13.30 1.44
C THR A 238 -11.91 14.04 1.60
N CYS A 239 -12.88 13.68 0.75
CA CYS A 239 -14.21 14.29 0.69
C CYS A 239 -15.13 13.86 1.85
N TRP A 240 -14.61 13.60 3.06
CA TRP A 240 -15.39 13.06 4.17
C TRP A 240 -16.56 13.98 4.59
N LEU A 241 -16.39 15.30 4.43
CA LEU A 241 -17.48 16.26 4.63
C LEU A 241 -18.60 16.05 3.60
N THR A 242 -18.24 15.85 2.34
CA THR A 242 -19.18 15.54 1.26
C THR A 242 -19.90 14.23 1.54
N ASP A 243 -19.18 13.20 2.01
CA ASP A 243 -19.76 11.92 2.39
C ASP A 243 -20.75 12.08 3.54
N LEU A 244 -20.40 12.86 4.57
CA LEU A 244 -21.28 13.16 5.70
C LEU A 244 -22.53 13.93 5.24
N GLN A 245 -22.37 14.93 4.35
CA GLN A 245 -23.48 15.67 3.77
C GLN A 245 -24.41 14.76 2.96
N GLU A 246 -23.86 13.85 2.16
CA GLU A 246 -24.64 12.86 1.42
C GLU A 246 -25.40 11.94 2.38
N ILE A 247 -24.75 11.42 3.41
CA ILE A 247 -25.37 10.58 4.43
C ILE A 247 -26.50 11.34 5.12
N CYS A 248 -26.27 12.57 5.59
CA CYS A 248 -27.29 13.39 6.24
C CYS A 248 -28.49 13.63 5.31
N SER A 249 -28.24 13.92 4.03
CA SER A 249 -29.26 14.09 3.01
C SER A 249 -30.07 12.80 2.78
N ARG A 250 -29.40 11.65 2.73
CA ARG A 250 -30.05 10.34 2.58
C ARG A 250 -30.86 9.97 3.81
N LEU A 251 -30.32 10.15 5.02
CA LEU A 251 -31.02 9.88 6.27
C LEU A 251 -32.26 10.76 6.42
N ALA A 252 -32.17 12.05 6.07
CA ALA A 252 -33.30 12.97 6.11
C ALA A 252 -34.48 12.52 5.22
N ARG A 253 -34.23 11.73 4.15
CA ARG A 253 -35.31 11.17 3.31
C ARG A 253 -36.11 10.08 4.02
N TYR A 254 -35.52 9.41 5.01
CA TYR A 254 -36.20 8.38 5.80
C TYR A 254 -36.91 8.96 7.05
N ASP A 255 -36.74 10.26 7.33
CA ASP A 255 -37.52 10.99 8.34
C ASP A 255 -38.82 11.55 7.73
N ILE A 256 -39.83 10.68 7.61
CA ILE A 256 -41.13 11.04 7.00
C ILE A 256 -41.90 12.08 7.83
N THR A 257 -41.63 12.14 9.14
CA THR A 257 -42.23 13.13 10.04
C THR A 257 -41.65 14.53 9.87
N TRP A 258 -40.47 14.65 9.21
CA TRP A 258 -39.75 15.91 9.01
C TRP A 258 -39.39 16.66 10.29
N GLU A 259 -39.60 16.04 11.45
CA GLU A 259 -39.38 16.63 12.77
C GLU A 259 -37.91 17.02 12.98
N TYR A 260 -36.97 16.25 12.43
CA TYR A 260 -35.55 16.40 12.72
C TYR A 260 -34.76 16.92 11.52
N ARG A 261 -35.41 17.36 10.44
CA ARG A 261 -34.75 17.82 9.20
C ARG A 261 -33.66 18.86 9.45
N LYS A 262 -33.90 19.74 10.42
CA LYS A 262 -32.96 20.77 10.84
C LYS A 262 -31.68 20.16 11.45
N GLU A 263 -31.81 19.12 12.27
CA GLU A 263 -30.68 18.44 12.92
C GLU A 263 -29.70 17.84 11.89
N TYR A 264 -30.21 17.21 10.83
CA TYR A 264 -29.38 16.68 9.74
C TYR A 264 -28.55 17.77 9.05
N SER A 265 -29.16 18.94 8.80
CA SER A 265 -28.44 20.08 8.20
C SER A 265 -27.46 20.74 9.17
N GLU A 266 -27.81 20.83 10.45
CA GLU A 266 -26.96 21.43 11.48
C GLU A 266 -25.68 20.61 11.68
N VAL A 267 -25.75 19.27 11.62
CA VAL A 267 -24.56 18.41 11.72
C VAL A 267 -23.55 18.71 10.61
N ALA A 268 -24.02 18.87 9.36
CA ALA A 268 -23.14 19.22 8.24
C ALA A 268 -22.46 20.58 8.47
N VAL A 269 -23.21 21.58 8.95
CA VAL A 269 -22.68 22.92 9.28
C VAL A 269 -21.69 22.86 10.45
N MET A 270 -21.91 22.01 11.45
CA MET A 270 -20.95 21.79 12.54
C MET A 270 -19.65 21.17 12.00
N ALA A 271 -19.76 20.17 11.12
CA ALA A 271 -18.62 19.48 10.53
C ALA A 271 -17.74 20.40 9.65
N GLU A 272 -18.35 21.37 8.95
CA GLU A 272 -17.62 22.35 8.13
C GLU A 272 -16.53 23.11 8.92
N ARG A 273 -16.78 23.38 10.21
CA ARG A 273 -15.81 24.04 11.10
C ARG A 273 -14.51 23.27 11.27
N TYR A 274 -14.57 21.95 11.14
CA TYR A 274 -13.44 21.04 11.28
C TYR A 274 -12.83 20.65 9.92
N TYR A 275 -13.55 20.85 8.82
CA TYR A 275 -13.08 20.55 7.47
C TYR A 275 -12.11 21.59 6.92
N ARG A 276 -12.26 22.87 7.30
CA ARG A 276 -11.33 23.95 6.94
C ARG A 276 -10.46 24.32 8.15
N PRO A 277 -9.39 23.57 8.45
CA PRO A 277 -8.39 24.10 9.36
C PRO A 277 -7.73 25.30 8.65
N HIS A 278 -7.87 26.46 9.27
CA HIS A 278 -7.35 27.78 8.88
C HIS A 278 -6.22 27.78 7.83
N HIS A 279 -6.49 28.47 6.71
CA HIS A 279 -5.45 29.23 5.99
C HIS A 279 -4.88 30.32 6.89
#